data_AF-A3XNB6-F1
#
_entry.id   AF-A3XNB6-F1
#
_cell.length_a   1.000
_cell.length_b   1.000
_cell.length_c   1.000
_cell.angle_alpha   90.00
_cell.angle_beta   90.00
_cell.angle_gamma   90.00
#
_symmetry.space_group_name_H-M   'P 1'
#
loop_
_entity.id
_entity.type
_entity.pdbx_description
1 polymer ?
#
loop_
_entity_poly.entity_id
_entity_poly.type
_entity_poly.pdbx_seq_one_letter_code
_entity_poly.pdbx_strand_id
1 'polypeptide(L)'
;MKELITFKKQRELGDIITDTFKFIRLEYKPLFKALLRNAAIPFLILIGISAYYTGVTTDISILDNGSFSFVSFFLPALAMFIAMFFYYGVLYGTVLNYIKLYIDHQGTVDQDELKTHVRADLGSLTGLTFLIVIMISFGMMLCFLPGVYVAVPLSLTWAILVFENKAVGDSISDSFKLIKNEWWITFATMFVLGLLLYIANIVFSLPVIIYSVAKGFLSAETISQGDMSSMFDWVYVSLSVLSSAVQYILAGIFAVAVAFIYYNLNEKKNQTGTFEAIESIGSDH
;
A
#
# COMPACT_ATOMS: atom_id res chain seq x y z
N MET A 1 3.95 -3.62 -30.82
CA MET A 1 2.69 -3.43 -30.06
C MET A 1 3.00 -3.71 -28.60
N LYS A 2 2.51 -2.88 -27.68
CA LYS A 2 2.72 -3.09 -26.24
C LYS A 2 1.93 -4.32 -25.83
N GLU A 3 2.54 -5.25 -25.10
CA GLU A 3 1.82 -6.41 -24.57
C GLU A 3 0.77 -5.92 -23.58
N LEU A 4 -0.50 -6.26 -23.82
CA LEU A 4 -1.63 -5.91 -22.95
C LEU A 4 -1.87 -7.03 -21.95
N ILE A 5 -2.12 -6.65 -20.70
CA ILE A 5 -2.47 -7.61 -19.65
C ILE A 5 -3.99 -7.64 -19.47
N THR A 6 -4.59 -8.80 -19.71
CA THR A 6 -6.02 -9.04 -19.49
C THR A 6 -6.32 -9.23 -18.02
N PHE A 7 -6.92 -8.24 -17.35
CA PHE A 7 -7.26 -8.36 -15.92
C PHE A 7 -8.41 -9.34 -15.64
N LYS A 8 -9.46 -9.35 -16.46
CA LYS A 8 -10.64 -10.23 -16.33
C LYS A 8 -10.33 -11.68 -16.74
N LYS A 9 -9.58 -12.38 -15.90
CA LYS A 9 -9.14 -13.76 -16.13
C LYS A 9 -8.99 -14.49 -14.79
N GLN A 10 -9.47 -15.73 -14.74
CA GLN A 10 -9.22 -16.63 -13.61
C GLN A 10 -7.74 -17.02 -13.55
N ARG A 11 -7.16 -16.96 -12.36
CA ARG A 11 -5.73 -17.16 -12.10
C ARG A 11 -5.50 -18.02 -10.87
N GLU A 12 -4.42 -18.79 -10.92
CA GLU A 12 -3.83 -19.39 -9.73
C GLU A 12 -3.03 -18.36 -8.93
N LEU A 13 -2.72 -18.69 -7.67
CA LEU A 13 -1.98 -17.81 -6.76
C LEU A 13 -0.66 -17.31 -7.37
N GLY A 14 0.13 -18.23 -7.94
CA GLY A 14 1.42 -17.90 -8.56
C GLY A 14 1.29 -16.97 -9.78
N ASP A 15 0.20 -17.11 -10.55
CA ASP A 15 -0.07 -16.26 -11.71
C ASP A 15 -0.44 -14.84 -11.27
N ILE A 16 -1.19 -14.68 -10.19
CA ILE A 16 -1.52 -13.35 -9.63
C ILE A 16 -0.25 -12.59 -9.28
N ILE A 17 0.70 -13.24 -8.60
CA ILE A 17 1.97 -12.63 -8.19
C ILE A 17 2.80 -12.30 -9.45
N THR A 18 2.90 -13.24 -10.38
CA THR A 18 3.68 -13.06 -11.62
C THR A 18 3.11 -11.91 -12.46
N ASP A 19 1.79 -11.87 -12.65
CA ASP A 19 1.11 -10.82 -13.41
C ASP A 19 1.19 -9.47 -12.71
N THR A 20 1.19 -9.42 -11.38
CA THR A 20 1.41 -8.18 -10.61
C THR A 20 2.76 -7.57 -10.97
N PHE A 21 3.86 -8.33 -10.86
CA PHE A 21 5.19 -7.83 -11.20
C PHE A 21 5.33 -7.55 -12.70
N LYS A 22 4.70 -8.35 -13.55
CA LYS A 22 4.68 -8.14 -15.01
C LYS A 22 3.99 -6.83 -15.37
N PHE A 23 2.82 -6.54 -14.80
CA PHE A 23 2.09 -5.28 -15.02
C PHE A 23 2.93 -4.09 -14.62
N ILE A 24 3.52 -4.13 -13.42
CA ILE A 24 4.37 -3.05 -12.94
C ILE A 24 5.57 -2.86 -13.87
N ARG A 25 6.19 -3.93 -14.35
CA ARG A 25 7.30 -3.85 -15.30
C ARG A 25 6.89 -3.24 -16.65
N LEU A 26 5.70 -3.55 -17.16
CA LEU A 26 5.22 -3.02 -18.44
C LEU A 26 4.72 -1.57 -18.33
N GLU A 27 4.14 -1.21 -17.19
CA GLU A 27 3.49 0.09 -16.95
C GLU A 27 4.26 1.01 -16.00
N TYR A 28 5.50 0.69 -15.61
CA TYR A 28 6.21 1.45 -14.58
C TYR A 28 6.31 2.95 -14.89
N LYS A 29 6.56 3.35 -16.15
CA LYS A 29 6.67 4.76 -16.53
C LYS A 29 5.34 5.51 -16.40
N PRO A 30 4.25 5.11 -17.08
CA PRO A 30 2.98 5.82 -16.96
C PRO A 30 2.38 5.71 -15.56
N LEU A 31 2.50 4.57 -14.88
CA LEU A 31 2.03 4.41 -13.51
C LEU A 31 2.81 5.31 -12.53
N PHE A 32 4.14 5.36 -12.65
CA PHE A 32 4.95 6.26 -11.83
C PHE A 32 4.66 7.73 -12.11
N LYS A 33 4.40 8.11 -13.38
CA LYS A 33 3.96 9.46 -13.74
C LYS A 33 2.60 9.80 -13.10
N ALA A 34 1.65 8.87 -13.10
CA ALA A 34 0.36 9.02 -12.45
C ALA A 34 0.51 9.21 -10.93
N LEU A 35 1.32 8.38 -10.28
CA LEU A 35 1.65 8.50 -8.87
C LEU A 35 2.35 9.82 -8.55
N LEU A 36 3.29 10.27 -9.38
CA LEU A 36 3.95 11.56 -9.18
C LEU A 36 2.96 12.73 -9.33
N ARG A 37 2.00 12.64 -10.27
CA ARG A 37 1.03 13.72 -10.48
C ARG A 37 0.00 13.83 -9.35
N ASN A 38 -0.45 12.70 -8.81
CA ASN A 38 -1.53 12.66 -7.83
C ASN A 38 -1.02 12.56 -6.38
N ALA A 39 0.04 11.79 -6.16
CA ALA A 39 0.54 11.45 -4.83
C ALA A 39 1.84 12.16 -4.43
N ALA A 40 2.49 12.98 -5.29
CA ALA A 40 3.75 13.64 -4.91
C ALA A 40 3.61 14.56 -3.70
N ILE A 41 2.56 15.38 -3.63
CA ILE A 41 2.34 16.28 -2.49
C ILE A 41 2.16 15.50 -1.17
N PRO A 42 1.21 14.54 -1.06
CA PRO A 42 1.07 13.78 0.18
C PRO A 42 2.31 12.92 0.48
N PHE A 43 3.02 12.44 -0.55
CA PHE A 43 4.29 11.73 -0.36
C PHE A 43 5.36 12.63 0.26
N LEU A 44 5.60 13.83 -0.26
CA LEU A 44 6.58 14.77 0.29
C LEU A 44 6.25 15.18 1.73
N ILE A 45 4.97 15.39 2.03
CA ILE A 45 4.50 15.66 3.40
C ILE A 45 4.82 14.46 4.31
N LEU A 46 4.52 13.25 3.86
CA LEU A 46 4.83 12.02 4.60
C LEU A 46 6.34 11.86 4.85
N ILE A 47 7.18 12.17 3.85
CA ILE A 47 8.64 12.14 4.00
C ILE A 47 9.13 13.17 5.02
N GLY A 48 8.62 14.41 4.96
CA GLY A 48 8.96 15.45 5.92
C GLY A 48 8.57 15.09 7.36
N ILE A 49 7.36 14.56 7.55
CA ILE A 49 6.88 14.08 8.85
C ILE A 49 7.69 12.87 9.30
N SER A 50 8.05 11.95 8.40
CA SER A 50 8.91 10.80 8.70
C SER A 50 10.30 11.23 9.17
N ALA A 51 10.87 12.28 8.59
CA ALA A 51 12.15 12.84 9.02
C ALA A 51 12.06 13.44 10.42
N TYR A 52 11.02 14.24 10.68
CA TYR A 52 10.77 14.81 12.00
C TYR A 52 10.51 13.73 13.06
N TYR A 53 9.66 12.75 12.76
CA TYR A 53 9.36 11.62 13.64
C TYR A 53 10.61 10.81 13.96
N THR A 54 11.44 10.51 12.96
CA THR A 54 12.72 9.81 13.18
C THR A 54 13.62 10.61 14.09
N GLY A 55 13.81 11.92 13.82
CA GLY A 55 14.66 12.78 14.66
C GLY A 55 14.20 12.83 16.12
N VAL A 56 12.90 13.00 16.37
CA VAL A 56 12.33 13.03 17.73
C VAL A 56 12.46 11.67 18.43
N THR A 57 12.19 10.57 17.74
CA THR A 57 12.25 9.23 18.36
C THR A 57 13.67 8.75 18.62
N THR A 58 14.65 9.25 17.87
CA THR A 58 16.06 8.97 18.10
C THR A 58 16.72 9.89 19.13
N ASP A 59 16.02 10.93 19.59
CA ASP A 59 16.54 11.85 20.60
C ASP A 59 16.45 11.24 22.00
N ILE A 60 17.59 10.73 22.48
CA ILE A 60 17.71 10.04 23.77
C ILE A 60 17.73 11.03 24.94
N SER A 61 17.93 12.32 24.70
CA SER A 61 17.89 13.35 25.75
C SER A 61 16.52 13.44 26.45
N ILE A 62 15.46 12.98 25.77
CA ILE A 62 14.10 12.87 26.28
C ILE A 62 13.98 11.80 27.38
N LEU A 63 14.81 10.75 27.33
CA LEU A 63 14.84 9.66 28.31
C LEU A 63 15.67 10.03 29.55
N ASP A 64 16.76 10.79 29.37
CA ASP A 64 17.72 11.14 30.43
C ASP A 64 17.19 12.24 31.37
N ASN A 65 16.48 13.25 30.84
CA ASN A 65 15.97 14.38 31.62
C ASN A 65 14.71 14.09 32.44
N GLY A 66 14.27 12.82 32.57
CA GLY A 66 13.07 12.43 33.32
C GLY A 66 11.75 13.08 32.84
N SER A 67 11.79 13.75 31.69
CA SER A 67 10.73 14.62 31.15
C SER A 67 10.10 13.97 29.92
N PHE A 68 9.74 12.70 30.04
CA PHE A 68 8.93 12.00 29.05
C PHE A 68 7.57 12.68 28.93
N SER A 69 7.47 13.64 28.03
CA SER A 69 6.22 14.31 27.72
C SER A 69 5.43 13.44 26.76
N PHE A 70 4.28 12.94 27.20
CA PHE A 70 3.35 12.22 26.33
C PHE A 70 3.10 12.98 25.01
N VAL A 71 3.05 14.32 25.08
CA VAL A 71 2.87 15.20 23.92
C VAL A 71 4.04 15.10 22.93
N SER A 72 5.28 15.00 23.41
CA SER A 72 6.49 14.95 22.57
C SER A 72 6.59 13.68 21.72
N PHE A 73 6.02 12.56 22.17
CA PHE A 73 6.01 11.30 21.42
C PHE A 73 4.69 11.09 20.66
N PHE A 74 3.55 11.38 21.31
CA PHE A 74 2.23 11.11 20.74
C PHE A 74 1.90 12.03 19.57
N LEU A 75 2.27 13.32 19.63
CA LEU A 75 1.93 14.27 18.57
C LEU A 75 2.65 13.95 17.24
N PRO A 76 3.97 13.67 17.21
CA PRO A 76 4.64 13.21 16.00
C PRO A 76 4.09 11.87 15.48
N ALA A 77 3.78 10.92 16.37
CA ALA A 77 3.20 9.64 15.99
C ALA A 77 1.80 9.80 15.35
N LEU A 78 0.96 10.67 15.91
CA LEU A 78 -0.35 10.99 15.35
C LEU A 78 -0.23 11.68 13.98
N ALA A 79 0.69 12.65 13.85
CA ALA A 79 0.96 13.31 12.58
C ALA A 79 1.43 12.30 11.51
N MET A 80 2.32 11.37 11.88
CA MET A 80 2.79 10.28 11.02
C MET A 80 1.64 9.39 10.56
N PHE A 81 0.77 8.99 11.50
CA PHE A 81 -0.40 8.16 11.21
C PHE A 81 -1.35 8.85 10.23
N ILE A 82 -1.66 10.13 10.45
CA ILE A 82 -2.52 10.92 9.55
C ILE A 82 -1.88 11.05 8.16
N ALA A 83 -0.58 11.31 8.10
CA ALA A 83 0.13 11.43 6.83
C ALA A 83 0.14 10.12 6.03
N MET A 84 0.41 9.00 6.69
CA MET A 84 0.33 7.66 6.06
C MET A 84 -1.08 7.38 5.56
N PHE A 85 -2.08 7.65 6.40
CA PHE A 85 -3.48 7.45 6.07
C PHE A 85 -3.89 8.17 4.78
N PHE A 86 -3.57 9.46 4.67
CA PHE A 86 -3.85 10.23 3.45
C PHE A 86 -3.03 9.73 2.24
N TYR A 87 -1.75 9.44 2.43
CA TYR A 87 -0.89 8.95 1.36
C TYR A 87 -1.40 7.64 0.77
N TYR A 88 -1.72 6.65 1.60
CA TYR A 88 -2.21 5.36 1.14
C TYR A 88 -3.57 5.46 0.47
N GLY A 89 -4.48 6.33 0.95
CA GLY A 89 -5.74 6.60 0.27
C GLY A 89 -5.55 7.10 -1.16
N VAL A 90 -4.64 8.07 -1.35
CA VAL A 90 -4.32 8.60 -2.69
C VAL A 90 -3.58 7.58 -3.55
N LEU A 91 -2.66 6.80 -2.97
CA LEU A 91 -1.90 5.78 -3.68
C LEU A 91 -2.81 4.65 -4.18
N TYR A 92 -3.65 4.07 -3.33
CA TYR A 92 -4.62 3.05 -3.74
C TYR A 92 -5.62 3.60 -4.75
N GLY A 93 -6.16 4.81 -4.49
CA GLY A 93 -7.07 5.47 -5.42
C GLY A 93 -6.46 5.69 -6.80
N THR A 94 -5.20 6.10 -6.85
CA THR A 94 -4.47 6.32 -8.12
C THR A 94 -4.20 5.01 -8.85
N VAL A 95 -3.70 3.98 -8.15
CA VAL A 95 -3.38 2.68 -8.78
C VAL A 95 -4.66 2.00 -9.30
N LEU A 96 -5.73 1.98 -8.51
CA LEU A 96 -6.97 1.32 -8.90
C LEU A 96 -7.68 2.05 -10.04
N ASN A 97 -7.79 3.39 -9.98
CA ASN A 97 -8.36 4.15 -11.10
C ASN A 97 -7.48 4.08 -12.35
N TYR A 98 -6.15 4.00 -12.20
CA TYR A 98 -5.25 3.76 -13.33
C TYR A 98 -5.54 2.41 -13.99
N ILE A 99 -5.71 1.34 -13.21
CA ILE A 99 -6.06 0.01 -13.72
C ILE A 99 -7.45 0.00 -14.37
N LYS A 100 -8.42 0.71 -13.79
CA LYS A 100 -9.77 0.86 -14.37
C LYS A 100 -9.70 1.47 -15.77
N LEU A 101 -9.08 2.64 -15.90
CA LEU A 101 -8.89 3.30 -17.20
C LEU A 101 -8.02 2.48 -18.16
N TYR A 102 -7.02 1.77 -17.65
CA TYR A 102 -6.20 0.86 -18.45
C TYR A 102 -7.04 -0.24 -19.10
N ILE A 103 -8.01 -0.79 -18.37
CA ILE A 103 -8.93 -1.82 -18.88
C ILE A 103 -9.92 -1.19 -19.87
N ASP A 104 -10.53 -0.05 -19.51
CA ASP A 104 -11.58 0.60 -20.32
C ASP A 104 -11.04 1.09 -21.67
N HIS A 105 -9.80 1.58 -21.70
CA HIS A 105 -9.16 2.14 -22.89
C HIS A 105 -8.07 1.24 -23.49
N GLN A 106 -8.15 -0.08 -23.27
CA GLN A 106 -7.27 -1.07 -23.93
C GLN A 106 -5.76 -0.73 -23.83
N GLY A 107 -5.35 -0.27 -22.65
CA GLY A 107 -3.96 0.01 -22.30
C GLY A 107 -3.49 1.46 -22.41
N THR A 108 -4.35 2.39 -22.83
CA THR A 108 -4.01 3.83 -22.87
C THR A 108 -4.66 4.59 -21.72
N VAL A 109 -3.85 5.25 -20.88
CA VAL A 109 -4.38 6.00 -19.72
C VAL A 109 -4.11 7.49 -19.88
N ASP A 110 -5.17 8.26 -20.07
CA ASP A 110 -5.14 9.73 -20.03
C ASP A 110 -4.93 10.21 -18.58
N GLN A 111 -3.95 11.09 -18.38
CA GLN A 111 -3.52 11.53 -17.06
C GLN A 111 -4.43 12.62 -16.48
N ASP A 112 -5.16 13.36 -17.30
CA ASP A 112 -6.12 14.39 -16.89
C ASP A 112 -7.45 13.75 -16.50
N GLU A 113 -7.89 12.75 -17.27
CA GLU A 113 -9.03 11.92 -16.94
C GLU A 113 -8.79 11.14 -15.63
N LEU A 114 -7.63 10.50 -15.49
CA LEU A 114 -7.24 9.79 -14.27
C LEU A 114 -7.30 10.70 -13.05
N LYS A 115 -6.77 11.93 -13.16
CA LYS A 115 -6.78 12.89 -12.06
C LYS A 115 -8.21 13.26 -11.63
N THR A 116 -9.12 13.35 -12.58
CA THR A 116 -10.54 13.66 -12.33
C THR A 116 -11.20 12.53 -11.56
N HIS A 117 -11.02 11.28 -12.00
CA HIS A 117 -11.54 10.09 -11.33
C HIS A 117 -10.96 9.92 -9.92
N VAL A 118 -9.64 10.03 -9.78
CA VAL A 118 -8.99 9.96 -8.46
C VAL A 118 -9.61 10.98 -7.51
N ARG A 119 -9.73 12.25 -7.93
CA ARG A 119 -10.32 13.33 -7.10
C ARG A 119 -11.78 13.09 -6.73
N ALA A 120 -12.58 12.54 -7.63
CA ALA A 120 -13.97 12.20 -7.35
C ALA A 120 -14.07 11.11 -6.28
N ASP A 121 -13.21 10.10 -6.36
CA ASP A 121 -13.23 8.96 -5.44
C ASP A 121 -12.50 9.24 -4.11
N LEU A 122 -11.63 10.25 -4.04
CA LEU A 122 -10.80 10.53 -2.85
C LEU A 122 -11.63 10.63 -1.57
N GLY A 123 -12.78 11.29 -1.60
CA GLY A 123 -13.64 11.42 -0.42
C GLY A 123 -14.14 10.07 0.08
N SER A 124 -14.67 9.26 -0.83
CA SER A 124 -15.18 7.91 -0.56
C SER A 124 -14.06 6.95 -0.14
N LEU A 125 -12.90 7.00 -0.80
CA LEU A 125 -11.72 6.18 -0.46
C LEU A 125 -11.13 6.55 0.91
N THR A 126 -11.09 7.83 1.25
CA THR A 126 -10.62 8.30 2.56
C THR A 126 -11.59 7.84 3.65
N GLY A 127 -12.88 8.07 3.47
CA GLY A 127 -13.91 7.59 4.40
C GLY A 127 -13.88 6.06 4.57
N LEU A 128 -13.73 5.32 3.47
CA LEU A 128 -13.58 3.87 3.49
C LEU A 128 -12.34 3.44 4.30
N THR A 129 -11.18 4.05 4.02
CA THR A 129 -9.93 3.73 4.72
C THR A 129 -10.09 3.94 6.23
N PHE A 130 -10.78 5.01 6.64
CA PHE A 130 -11.03 5.30 8.05
C PHE A 130 -11.87 4.20 8.71
N LEU A 131 -12.96 3.79 8.06
CA LEU A 131 -13.82 2.72 8.56
C LEU A 131 -13.08 1.38 8.63
N ILE A 132 -12.29 1.03 7.61
CA ILE A 132 -11.48 -0.19 7.59
C ILE A 132 -10.51 -0.21 8.78
N VAL A 133 -9.81 0.90 9.05
CA VAL A 133 -8.89 0.98 10.18
C VAL A 133 -9.62 0.76 11.51
N ILE A 134 -10.80 1.34 11.71
CA ILE A 134 -11.61 1.12 12.92
C ILE A 134 -12.02 -0.35 13.04
N MET A 135 -12.51 -0.95 11.95
CA MET A 135 -12.96 -2.35 11.93
C MET A 135 -11.81 -3.32 12.23
N ILE A 136 -10.63 -3.11 11.63
CA ILE A 136 -9.45 -3.93 11.90
C ILE A 136 -8.96 -3.71 13.32
N SER A 137 -8.95 -2.47 13.82
CA SER A 137 -8.52 -2.16 15.19
C SER A 137 -9.42 -2.85 16.23
N PHE A 138 -10.74 -2.83 16.01
CA PHE A 138 -11.69 -3.54 16.87
C PHE A 138 -11.51 -5.07 16.78
N GLY A 139 -11.29 -5.60 15.58
CA GLY A 139 -10.98 -7.03 15.38
C GLY A 139 -9.72 -7.46 16.13
N MET A 140 -8.65 -6.66 16.05
CA MET A 140 -7.38 -6.90 16.73
C MET A 140 -7.49 -6.77 18.26
N MET A 141 -8.34 -5.87 18.76
CA MET A 141 -8.63 -5.74 20.19
C MET A 141 -9.31 -6.99 20.76
N LEU A 142 -10.15 -7.67 19.96
CA LEU A 142 -10.81 -8.90 20.37
C LEU A 142 -9.85 -10.10 20.36
N CYS A 143 -9.01 -10.24 19.33
CA CYS A 143 -7.88 -11.19 19.23
C CYS A 143 -7.15 -11.03 17.88
N PHE A 144 -5.92 -11.54 17.77
CA PHE A 144 -5.15 -11.52 16.52
C PHE A 144 -5.85 -12.26 15.36
N LEU A 145 -6.38 -13.47 15.61
CA LEU A 145 -7.02 -14.29 14.57
C LEU A 145 -8.28 -13.64 13.96
N PRO A 146 -9.26 -13.13 14.75
CA PRO A 146 -10.37 -12.35 14.22
C PRO A 146 -9.94 -11.11 13.43
N GLY A 147 -8.90 -10.40 13.88
CA GLY A 147 -8.34 -9.26 13.17
C GLY A 147 -7.90 -9.62 11.74
N VAL A 148 -7.12 -10.69 11.60
CA VAL A 148 -6.67 -11.18 10.28
C VAL A 148 -7.85 -11.66 9.44
N TYR A 149 -8.81 -12.36 10.03
CA TYR A 149 -10.01 -12.84 9.33
C TYR A 149 -10.80 -11.70 8.67
N VAL A 150 -10.94 -10.57 9.36
CA VAL A 150 -11.63 -9.37 8.88
C VAL A 150 -10.77 -8.56 7.90
N ALA A 151 -9.45 -8.49 8.11
CA ALA A 151 -8.54 -7.73 7.25
C ALA A 151 -8.50 -8.23 5.79
N VAL A 152 -8.59 -9.55 5.59
CA VAL A 152 -8.51 -10.16 4.25
C VAL A 152 -9.67 -9.72 3.34
N PRO A 153 -10.96 -9.85 3.74
CA PRO A 153 -12.09 -9.23 3.03
C PRO A 153 -11.90 -7.73 2.77
N LEU A 154 -11.59 -6.97 3.81
CA LEU A 154 -11.53 -5.51 3.73
C LEU A 154 -10.43 -5.01 2.78
N SER A 155 -9.38 -5.80 2.55
CA SER A 155 -8.35 -5.48 1.58
C SER A 155 -8.86 -5.33 0.14
N LEU A 156 -9.98 -5.96 -0.21
CA LEU A 156 -10.61 -5.85 -1.53
C LEU A 156 -11.59 -4.70 -1.64
N THR A 157 -11.96 -4.08 -0.52
CA THR A 157 -13.01 -3.07 -0.52
C THR A 157 -12.64 -1.84 -1.34
N TRP A 158 -11.36 -1.45 -1.36
CA TRP A 158 -10.88 -0.37 -2.23
C TRP A 158 -11.10 -0.68 -3.71
N ALA A 159 -10.82 -1.92 -4.15
CA ALA A 159 -11.04 -2.36 -5.52
C ALA A 159 -12.52 -2.37 -5.88
N ILE A 160 -13.38 -2.90 -5.01
CA ILE A 160 -14.85 -2.93 -5.24
C ILE A 160 -15.41 -1.52 -5.38
N LEU A 161 -15.01 -0.60 -4.48
CA LEU A 161 -15.48 0.79 -4.52
C LEU A 161 -15.15 1.45 -5.86
N VAL A 162 -13.90 1.30 -6.33
CA VAL A 162 -13.44 1.94 -7.56
C VAL A 162 -13.97 1.26 -8.82
N PHE A 163 -13.90 -0.07 -8.89
CA PHE A 163 -14.26 -0.81 -10.10
C PHE A 163 -15.78 -0.93 -10.29
N GLU A 164 -16.55 -1.02 -9.22
CA GLU A 164 -18.01 -1.15 -9.28
C GLU A 164 -18.74 0.18 -9.05
N ASN A 165 -18.03 1.28 -8.79
CA ASN A 165 -18.59 2.60 -8.43
C ASN A 165 -19.62 2.52 -7.29
N LYS A 166 -19.36 1.67 -6.29
CA LYS A 166 -20.29 1.43 -5.18
C LYS A 166 -20.06 2.36 -4.01
N ALA A 167 -21.12 2.58 -3.22
CA ALA A 167 -21.00 3.30 -1.96
C ALA A 167 -20.11 2.53 -0.96
N VAL A 168 -19.58 3.24 0.04
CA VAL A 168 -18.65 2.70 1.03
C VAL A 168 -19.21 1.47 1.76
N GLY A 169 -20.45 1.54 2.26
CA GLY A 169 -21.09 0.44 3.00
C GLY A 169 -21.33 -0.81 2.13
N ASP A 170 -21.80 -0.59 0.90
CA ASP A 170 -22.05 -1.68 -0.06
C ASP A 170 -20.74 -2.38 -0.44
N SER A 171 -19.69 -1.60 -0.68
CA SER A 171 -18.35 -2.12 -0.99
C SER A 171 -17.82 -3.01 0.14
N ILE A 172 -18.01 -2.63 1.40
CA ILE A 172 -17.61 -3.43 2.56
C ILE A 172 -18.39 -4.75 2.56
N SER A 173 -19.73 -4.69 2.48
CA SER A 173 -20.58 -5.90 2.48
C SER A 173 -20.22 -6.85 1.35
N ASP A 174 -20.00 -6.31 0.16
CA ASP A 174 -19.68 -7.09 -1.03
C ASP A 174 -18.27 -7.68 -0.98
N SER A 175 -17.33 -7.07 -0.25
CA SER A 175 -16.00 -7.67 -0.04
C SER A 175 -16.06 -9.01 0.71
N PHE A 176 -16.92 -9.11 1.74
CA PHE A 176 -17.15 -10.36 2.45
C PHE A 176 -17.87 -11.40 1.58
N LYS A 177 -18.82 -10.96 0.75
CA LYS A 177 -19.50 -11.84 -0.20
C LYS A 177 -18.55 -12.34 -1.27
N LEU A 178 -17.68 -11.49 -1.80
CA LEU A 178 -16.74 -11.79 -2.89
C LEU A 178 -15.70 -12.82 -2.44
N ILE A 179 -15.16 -12.70 -1.22
CA ILE A 179 -14.17 -13.64 -0.69
C ILE A 179 -14.78 -14.97 -0.20
N LYS A 180 -16.09 -15.05 0.01
CA LYS A 180 -16.75 -16.27 0.48
C LYS A 180 -16.34 -17.48 -0.37
N ASN A 181 -15.89 -18.56 0.31
CA ASN A 181 -15.32 -19.81 -0.22
C ASN A 181 -13.88 -19.74 -0.77
N GLU A 182 -13.28 -18.55 -0.86
CA GLU A 182 -11.94 -18.31 -1.44
C GLU A 182 -11.01 -17.59 -0.45
N TRP A 183 -11.39 -17.52 0.84
CA TRP A 183 -10.67 -16.79 1.88
C TRP A 183 -9.23 -17.27 2.04
N TRP A 184 -9.00 -18.58 2.12
CA TRP A 184 -7.65 -19.14 2.33
C TRP A 184 -6.72 -18.87 1.16
N ILE A 185 -7.22 -18.98 -0.08
CA ILE A 185 -6.42 -18.71 -1.28
C ILE A 185 -6.09 -17.22 -1.36
N THR A 186 -7.06 -16.35 -1.05
CA THR A 186 -6.86 -14.90 -1.03
C THR A 186 -5.83 -14.50 0.04
N PHE A 187 -5.99 -15.03 1.25
CA PHE A 187 -5.03 -14.85 2.34
C PHE A 187 -3.63 -15.34 1.95
N ALA A 188 -3.50 -16.56 1.40
CA ALA A 188 -2.21 -17.11 0.98
C ALA A 188 -1.55 -16.24 -0.10
N THR A 189 -2.32 -15.72 -1.06
CA THR A 189 -1.82 -14.83 -2.11
C THR A 189 -1.25 -13.55 -1.50
N MET A 190 -2.02 -12.89 -0.63
CA MET A 190 -1.60 -11.67 0.05
C MET A 190 -0.42 -11.90 1.00
N PHE A 191 -0.39 -13.04 1.68
CA PHE A 191 0.68 -13.42 2.59
C PHE A 191 2.00 -13.65 1.84
N VAL A 192 1.99 -14.42 0.75
CA VAL A 192 3.19 -14.67 -0.06
C VAL A 192 3.68 -13.36 -0.68
N LEU A 193 2.79 -12.54 -1.23
CA LEU A 193 3.19 -11.23 -1.74
C LEU A 193 3.75 -10.33 -0.63
N GLY A 194 3.11 -10.31 0.54
CA GLY A 194 3.57 -9.58 1.71
C GLY A 194 4.97 -10.02 2.15
N LEU A 195 5.27 -11.33 2.11
CA LEU A 195 6.60 -11.86 2.38
C LEU A 195 7.64 -11.39 1.36
N LEU A 196 7.29 -11.39 0.06
CA LEU A 196 8.18 -10.88 -0.99
C LEU A 196 8.48 -9.40 -0.79
N LEU A 197 7.47 -8.59 -0.49
CA LEU A 197 7.64 -7.15 -0.21
C LEU A 197 8.41 -6.93 1.09
N TYR A 198 8.21 -7.74 2.12
CA TYR A 198 8.99 -7.69 3.35
C TYR A 198 10.48 -7.93 3.10
N ILE A 199 10.83 -8.95 2.31
CA ILE A 199 12.23 -9.22 1.92
C ILE A 199 12.78 -8.03 1.13
N ALA A 200 12.03 -7.48 0.18
CA ALA A 200 12.44 -6.30 -0.57
C ALA A 200 12.71 -5.10 0.36
N ASN A 201 11.84 -4.86 1.35
CA ASN A 201 12.01 -3.79 2.33
C ASN A 201 13.29 -3.98 3.18
N ILE A 202 13.64 -5.21 3.56
CA ILE A 202 14.92 -5.49 4.24
C ILE A 202 16.10 -5.12 3.35
N VAL A 203 16.06 -5.49 2.07
CA VAL A 203 17.15 -5.17 1.13
C VAL A 203 17.37 -3.66 1.05
N PHE A 204 16.29 -2.87 0.99
CA PHE A 204 16.39 -1.40 0.95
C PHE A 204 16.75 -0.75 2.29
N SER A 205 16.55 -1.45 3.42
CA SER A 205 16.99 -0.98 4.74
C SER A 205 18.43 -1.37 5.08
N LEU A 206 19.09 -2.22 4.28
CA LEU A 206 20.49 -2.62 4.49
C LEU A 206 21.45 -1.44 4.68
N PRO A 207 21.37 -0.32 3.92
CA PRO A 207 22.26 0.81 4.15
C PRO A 207 22.12 1.38 5.58
N VAL A 208 20.90 1.47 6.10
CA VAL A 208 20.62 1.92 7.47
C VAL A 208 21.19 0.92 8.47
N ILE A 209 20.91 -0.38 8.28
CA ILE A 209 21.37 -1.44 9.19
C ILE A 209 22.89 -1.48 9.26
N ILE A 210 23.57 -1.47 8.11
CA ILE A 210 25.04 -1.48 8.02
C ILE A 210 25.61 -0.24 8.70
N TYR A 211 25.02 0.94 8.45
CA TYR A 211 25.45 2.19 9.07
C TYR A 211 25.32 2.15 10.60
N SER A 212 24.16 1.71 11.11
CA SER A 212 23.90 1.59 12.55
C SER A 212 24.85 0.62 13.22
N VAL A 213 25.13 -0.53 12.61
CA VAL A 213 26.09 -1.51 13.13
C VAL A 213 27.50 -0.93 13.17
N ALA A 214 27.96 -0.31 12.07
CA ALA A 214 29.27 0.33 12.00
C ALA A 214 29.44 1.43 13.06
N LYS A 215 28.44 2.31 13.19
CA LYS A 215 28.42 3.36 14.22
C LYS A 215 28.39 2.79 15.63
N GLY A 216 27.64 1.71 15.87
CA GLY A 216 27.63 1.02 17.18
C GLY A 216 29.02 0.51 17.59
N PHE A 217 29.81 -0.02 16.66
CA PHE A 217 31.19 -0.43 16.95
C PHE A 217 32.14 0.75 17.15
N LEU A 218 32.06 1.78 16.30
CA LEU A 218 32.95 2.95 16.37
C LEU A 218 32.68 3.82 17.60
N SER A 219 31.43 3.85 18.06
CA SER A 219 30.98 4.61 19.22
C SER A 219 30.90 3.75 20.49
N ALA A 220 31.48 2.55 20.50
CA ALA A 220 31.36 1.64 21.65
C ALA A 220 31.87 2.25 22.96
N GLU A 221 32.98 3.00 22.91
CA GLU A 221 33.54 3.70 24.07
C GLU A 221 32.63 4.84 24.54
N THR A 222 32.09 5.67 23.63
CA THR A 222 31.19 6.78 23.97
C THR A 222 29.84 6.30 24.48
N ILE A 223 29.33 5.20 23.92
CA ILE A 223 28.11 4.51 24.40
C ILE A 223 28.33 3.96 25.81
N SER A 224 29.49 3.38 26.10
CA SER A 224 29.81 2.87 27.45
C SER A 224 29.87 3.97 28.52
N GLN A 225 30.11 5.21 28.11
CA GLN A 225 30.09 6.41 28.95
C GLN A 225 28.68 7.03 29.10
N GLY A 226 27.66 6.42 28.49
CA GLY A 226 26.26 6.85 28.58
C GLY A 226 25.75 7.71 27.43
N ASP A 227 26.59 8.10 26.46
CA ASP A 227 26.19 8.93 25.33
C ASP A 227 25.74 8.08 24.12
N MET A 228 24.50 7.61 24.19
CA MET A 228 23.86 6.88 23.09
C MET A 228 23.45 7.78 21.92
N SER A 229 23.46 9.12 22.07
CA SER A 229 23.05 10.06 21.01
C SER A 229 24.00 10.01 19.79
N SER A 230 25.26 9.64 20.04
CA SER A 230 26.30 9.42 19.03
C SER A 230 25.95 8.38 17.95
N MET A 231 24.96 7.51 18.21
CA MET A 231 24.47 6.49 17.27
C MET A 231 23.53 7.05 16.20
N PHE A 232 22.83 8.15 16.48
CA PHE A 232 21.70 8.63 15.67
C PHE A 232 21.95 10.02 15.09
N ASP A 233 23.00 10.13 14.28
CA ASP A 233 23.33 11.37 13.60
C ASP A 233 22.45 11.63 12.36
N TRP A 234 22.68 12.80 11.74
CA TRP A 234 21.95 13.22 10.54
C TRP A 234 22.07 12.23 9.37
N VAL A 235 23.14 11.44 9.30
CA VAL A 235 23.33 10.40 8.27
C VAL A 235 22.38 9.24 8.53
N TYR A 236 22.28 8.77 9.78
CA TYR A 236 21.30 7.76 10.16
C TYR A 236 19.87 8.21 9.82
N VAL A 237 19.50 9.45 10.18
CA VAL A 237 18.17 10.00 9.90
C VAL A 237 17.93 10.04 8.38
N SER A 238 18.89 10.52 7.60
CA SER A 238 18.77 10.61 6.14
C SER A 238 18.59 9.24 5.48
N LEU A 239 19.40 8.25 5.89
CA LEU A 239 19.28 6.88 5.38
C LEU A 239 17.94 6.24 5.80
N SER A 240 17.48 6.48 7.02
CA SER A 240 16.20 5.96 7.52
C SER A 240 15.02 6.53 6.74
N VAL A 241 15.03 7.84 6.49
CA VAL A 241 14.00 8.51 5.69
C VAL A 241 13.99 8.01 4.25
N LEU A 242 15.18 7.81 3.65
CA LEU A 242 15.29 7.24 2.32
C LEU A 242 14.76 5.80 2.27
N SER A 243 15.09 4.97 3.25
CA SER A 243 14.54 3.61 3.38
C SER A 243 13.02 3.66 3.45
N SER A 244 12.44 4.47 4.35
CA SER A 244 10.99 4.64 4.48
C SER A 244 10.34 5.12 3.18
N ALA A 245 10.98 6.04 2.45
CA ALA A 245 10.50 6.51 1.15
C ALA A 245 10.33 5.37 0.15
N VAL A 246 11.32 4.47 0.07
CA VAL A 246 11.24 3.29 -0.81
C VAL A 246 10.12 2.35 -0.36
N GLN A 247 9.98 2.11 0.95
CA GLN A 247 8.92 1.25 1.50
C GLN A 247 7.52 1.76 1.11
N TYR A 248 7.28 3.06 1.23
CA TYR A 248 6.02 3.69 0.84
C TYR A 248 5.70 3.53 -0.65
N ILE A 249 6.71 3.63 -1.52
CA ILE A 249 6.56 3.41 -2.96
C ILE A 249 6.26 1.93 -3.25
N LEU A 250 6.96 1.00 -2.60
CA LEU A 250 6.77 -0.44 -2.78
C LEU A 250 5.36 -0.90 -2.38
N ALA A 251 4.68 -0.20 -1.47
CA ALA A 251 3.29 -0.48 -1.13
C ALA A 251 2.33 -0.36 -2.32
N GLY A 252 2.68 0.41 -3.36
CA GLY A 252 1.94 0.47 -4.63
C GLY A 252 1.84 -0.88 -5.34
N ILE A 253 2.83 -1.77 -5.15
CA ILE A 253 2.81 -3.14 -5.68
C ILE A 253 1.63 -3.92 -5.10
N PHE A 254 1.36 -3.75 -3.81
CA PHE A 254 0.25 -4.42 -3.14
C PHE A 254 -1.10 -3.93 -3.68
N ALA A 255 -1.24 -2.63 -3.98
CA ALA A 255 -2.45 -2.10 -4.61
C ALA A 255 -2.73 -2.70 -6.00
N VAL A 256 -1.69 -2.94 -6.80
CA VAL A 256 -1.82 -3.66 -8.09
C VAL A 256 -2.27 -5.10 -7.86
N ALA A 257 -1.69 -5.80 -6.90
CA ALA A 257 -2.08 -7.17 -6.59
C ALA A 257 -3.52 -7.28 -6.12
N VAL A 258 -3.99 -6.34 -5.30
CA VAL A 258 -5.40 -6.26 -4.88
C VAL A 258 -6.34 -6.19 -6.09
N ALA A 259 -5.97 -5.45 -7.15
CA ALA A 259 -6.75 -5.44 -8.38
C ALA A 259 -6.79 -6.82 -9.07
N PHE A 260 -5.66 -7.51 -9.19
CA PHE A 260 -5.64 -8.86 -9.76
C PHE A 260 -6.42 -9.88 -8.92
N ILE A 261 -6.34 -9.79 -7.59
CA ILE A 261 -7.12 -10.64 -6.69
C ILE A 261 -8.62 -10.37 -6.86
N TYR A 262 -9.02 -9.08 -6.93
CA TYR A 262 -10.40 -8.70 -7.20
C TYR A 262 -10.89 -9.30 -8.51
N TYR A 263 -10.20 -9.10 -9.63
CA TYR A 263 -10.65 -9.61 -10.93
C TYR A 263 -10.63 -11.13 -11.01
N ASN A 264 -9.70 -11.81 -10.32
CA ASN A 264 -9.72 -13.27 -10.22
C ASN A 264 -10.99 -13.77 -9.50
N LEU A 265 -11.31 -13.18 -8.35
CA LEU A 265 -12.51 -13.55 -7.59
C LEU A 265 -13.80 -13.19 -8.32
N ASN A 266 -13.81 -12.04 -9.00
CA ASN A 266 -14.93 -11.61 -9.83
C ASN A 266 -15.14 -12.59 -11.00
N GLU A 267 -14.08 -13.03 -11.66
CA GLU A 267 -14.19 -14.00 -12.76
C GLU A 267 -14.69 -15.37 -12.28
N LYS A 268 -14.21 -15.84 -11.13
CA LYS A 268 -14.70 -17.09 -10.53
C LYS A 268 -16.20 -17.07 -10.22
N LYS A 269 -16.78 -15.91 -9.89
CA LYS A 269 -18.20 -15.79 -9.50
C LYS A 269 -19.12 -15.36 -10.63
N ASN A 270 -18.67 -14.43 -11.46
CA ASN A 270 -19.50 -13.73 -12.43
C ASN A 270 -19.12 -14.02 -13.89
N GLN A 271 -17.97 -14.66 -14.16
CA GLN A 271 -17.49 -15.05 -15.49
C GLN A 271 -17.50 -13.92 -16.54
N THR A 272 -17.35 -12.67 -16.10
CA THR A 272 -17.51 -11.47 -16.93
C THR A 272 -16.59 -11.44 -18.15
N GLY A 273 -15.31 -11.81 -17.99
CA GLY A 273 -14.35 -11.84 -19.08
C GLY A 273 -14.66 -12.97 -20.07
N THR A 274 -15.16 -14.10 -19.58
CA THR A 274 -15.60 -15.22 -20.43
C THR A 274 -16.79 -14.81 -21.31
N PHE A 275 -17.79 -14.12 -20.75
CA PHE A 275 -18.92 -13.61 -21.51
C PHE A 275 -18.50 -12.56 -22.55
N GLU A 276 -17.67 -11.58 -22.18
CA GLU A 276 -17.13 -10.57 -23.11
C GLU A 276 -16.35 -11.21 -24.26
N ALA A 277 -15.56 -12.25 -23.99
CA ALA A 277 -14.85 -12.99 -25.03
C ALA A 277 -15.81 -13.70 -26.01
N ILE A 278 -16.87 -14.34 -25.50
CA ILE A 278 -17.89 -14.98 -26.35
C ILE A 278 -18.62 -13.94 -27.21
N GLU A 279 -18.99 -12.80 -26.63
CA GLU A 279 -19.67 -11.72 -27.35
C GLU A 279 -18.79 -11.14 -28.45
N SER A 280 -17.49 -10.94 -28.19
CA SER A 280 -16.56 -10.45 -29.21
C SER A 280 -16.39 -11.40 -30.40
N ILE A 281 -16.47 -12.72 -30.18
CA ILE A 281 -16.43 -13.73 -31.25
C ILE A 281 -17.74 -13.68 -32.07
N GLY A 282 -18.87 -13.37 -31.43
CA GLY A 282 -20.16 -13.24 -32.09
C GLY A 282 -20.35 -11.95 -32.88
N SER A 283 -19.61 -10.88 -32.54
CA SER A 283 -19.69 -9.58 -33.21
C SER A 283 -18.79 -9.42 -34.45
N ASP A 284 -17.86 -10.35 -34.67
CA ASP A 284 -16.95 -10.37 -35.83
C ASP A 284 -17.58 -11.04 -37.09
N HIS A 285 -18.90 -11.17 -37.12
CA HIS A 285 -19.68 -11.70 -38.26
C HIS A 285 -20.75 -10.73 -38.77
#